data_AF-A0A067T4J8-F1
#
_entry.id   AF-A0A067T4J8-F1
#
_cell.length_a   1.000
_cell.length_b   1.000
_cell.length_c   1.000
_cell.angle_alpha   90.00
_cell.angle_beta   90.00
_cell.angle_gamma   90.00
#
_symmetry.space_group_name_H-M   'P 1'
#
loop_
_entity.id
_entity.type
_entity.pdbx_description
1 polymer ?
#
loop_
_entity_poly.entity_id
_entity_poly.type
_entity_poly.pdbx_seq_one_letter_code
_entity_poly.pdbx_strand_id
1 'polypeptide(L)'
;MDEASVVITPALKPIFLIVRSITSSLQNVKASKEELSAVMRFVTELLLSLDSDYQSGVSTSEGDSDAISRLADLMNRLAGYVEREATNSFFQSLISRWDRISTLKKYQEEIGEVMGLFQLAIELHEDLLRNRANEARQVDNDILAVCLTELESNSTFTDMFGMFYLFTFF
;
A
#
# COMPACT_ATOMS: atom_id res chain seq x y z
N MET A 1 8.90 20.81 14.80
CA MET A 1 10.00 19.87 14.51
C MET A 1 10.54 20.28 13.17
N ASP A 2 11.78 20.77 13.15
CA ASP A 2 12.46 21.23 11.96
C ASP A 2 12.55 20.09 10.93
N GLU A 3 12.07 20.33 9.72
CA GLU A 3 12.41 19.54 8.53
C GLU A 3 13.92 19.74 8.28
N ALA A 4 14.76 18.98 8.98
CA ALA A 4 16.12 18.77 8.53
C ALA A 4 16.03 18.24 7.11
N SER A 5 16.51 19.03 6.14
CA SER A 5 16.55 18.67 4.73
C SER A 5 17.41 17.40 4.58
N VAL A 6 16.77 16.23 4.62
CA VAL A 6 17.40 14.95 4.31
C VAL A 6 17.97 15.08 2.91
N VAL A 7 19.30 15.04 2.80
CA VAL A 7 19.97 15.02 1.50
C VAL A 7 19.78 13.61 0.96
N ILE A 8 18.88 13.44 -0.01
CA ILE A 8 18.57 12.14 -0.59
C ILE A 8 19.57 11.83 -1.71
N THR A 9 20.06 10.59 -1.76
CA THR A 9 20.91 10.09 -2.85
C THR A 9 20.23 10.34 -4.20
N PRO A 10 20.90 11.00 -5.17
CA PRO A 10 20.27 11.40 -6.43
C PRO A 10 19.57 10.27 -7.18
N ALA A 11 20.11 9.05 -7.11
CA ALA A 11 19.54 7.86 -7.75
C ALA A 11 18.18 7.42 -7.15
N LEU A 12 17.96 7.64 -5.85
CA LEU A 12 16.73 7.24 -5.15
C LEU A 12 15.67 8.35 -5.15
N LYS A 13 16.05 9.60 -5.44
CA LYS A 13 15.16 10.76 -5.42
C LYS A 13 13.84 10.57 -6.19
N PRO A 14 13.82 9.99 -7.41
CA PRO A 14 12.56 9.75 -8.11
C PRO A 14 11.61 8.84 -7.33
N ILE A 15 12.14 7.82 -6.67
CA ILE A 15 11.35 6.84 -5.91
C ILE A 15 10.74 7.49 -4.66
N PHE A 16 11.51 8.31 -3.94
CA PHE A 16 10.99 9.10 -2.81
C PHE A 16 9.84 10.03 -3.21
N LEU A 17 9.92 10.65 -4.40
CA LEU A 17 8.82 11.49 -4.90
C LEU A 17 7.54 10.68 -5.17
N ILE A 18 7.67 9.47 -5.73
CA ILE A 18 6.53 8.56 -5.94
C ILE A 18 5.93 8.17 -4.60
N VAL A 19 6.74 7.73 -3.63
CA VAL A 19 6.27 7.33 -2.29
C VAL A 19 5.53 8.47 -1.57
N ARG A 20 6.04 9.70 -1.68
CA ARG A 20 5.36 10.89 -1.12
C ARG A 20 4.00 11.15 -1.79
N SER A 21 3.94 11.00 -3.11
CA SER A 21 2.69 11.12 -3.87
C SER A 21 1.66 10.06 -3.46
N ILE A 22 2.09 8.80 -3.33
CA ILE A 22 1.25 7.71 -2.83
C ILE A 22 0.71 8.05 -1.44
N THR A 23 1.60 8.40 -0.51
CA THR A 23 1.24 8.70 0.89
C THR A 23 0.21 9.82 0.98
N SER A 24 0.31 10.82 0.11
CA SER A 24 -0.67 11.91 0.02
C SER A 24 -2.02 11.44 -0.51
N SER A 25 -2.02 10.53 -1.49
CA SER A 25 -3.22 9.95 -2.10
C SER A 25 -3.99 9.01 -1.16
N LEU A 26 -3.30 8.39 -0.19
CA LEU A 26 -3.92 7.51 0.81
C LEU A 26 -5.01 8.18 1.66
N GLN A 27 -4.99 9.51 1.78
CA GLN A 27 -6.04 10.22 2.52
C GLN A 27 -7.43 10.06 1.89
N ASN A 28 -7.48 9.80 0.58
CA ASN A 28 -8.72 9.67 -0.18
C ASN A 28 -9.21 8.22 -0.31
N VAL A 29 -8.34 7.23 -0.02
CA VAL A 29 -8.68 5.81 -0.09
C VAL A 29 -9.75 5.45 0.95
N LYS A 30 -10.80 4.77 0.48
CA LYS A 30 -11.96 4.39 1.31
C LYS A 30 -11.91 2.98 1.87
N ALA A 31 -11.11 2.10 1.27
CA ALA A 31 -10.98 0.71 1.68
C ALA A 31 -9.52 0.25 1.64
N SER A 32 -9.13 -0.63 2.58
CA SER A 32 -7.73 -1.06 2.75
C SER A 32 -6.77 0.11 2.99
N LYS A 33 -7.23 1.17 3.64
CA LYS A 33 -6.43 2.38 3.86
C LYS A 33 -5.29 2.08 4.83
N GLU A 34 -5.58 1.37 5.91
CA GLU A 34 -4.57 1.03 6.91
C GLU A 34 -3.57 0.04 6.34
N GLU A 35 -4.04 -0.99 5.61
CA GLU A 35 -3.17 -1.96 4.94
C GLU A 35 -2.21 -1.28 3.96
N LEU A 36 -2.72 -0.39 3.09
CA LEU A 36 -1.88 0.39 2.18
C LEU A 36 -0.92 1.32 2.93
N SER A 37 -1.37 1.94 4.03
CA SER A 37 -0.52 2.80 4.86
C SER A 37 0.61 2.01 5.51
N ALA A 38 0.35 0.79 5.96
CA ALA A 38 1.37 -0.10 6.53
C ALA A 38 2.43 -0.48 5.49
N VAL A 39 2.00 -0.83 4.27
CA VAL A 39 2.90 -1.09 3.14
C VAL A 39 3.77 0.13 2.84
N MET A 40 3.19 1.33 2.75
CA MET A 40 3.95 2.54 2.43
C MET A 40 4.92 2.96 3.53
N ARG A 41 4.56 2.78 4.80
CA ARG A 41 5.49 3.00 5.92
C ARG A 41 6.69 2.07 5.83
N PHE A 42 6.44 0.79 5.58
CA PHE A 42 7.51 -0.18 5.41
C PHE A 42 8.44 0.15 4.23
N VAL A 43 7.88 0.48 3.06
CA VAL A 43 8.67 0.94 1.90
C VAL A 43 9.50 2.17 2.24
N THR A 44 8.94 3.12 2.97
CA THR A 44 9.65 4.34 3.39
C THR A 44 10.82 4.00 4.31
N GLU A 45 10.62 3.13 5.30
CA GLU A 45 11.68 2.66 6.21
C GLU A 45 12.83 2.00 5.44
N LEU A 46 12.50 1.14 4.46
CA LEU A 46 13.51 0.49 3.62
C LEU A 46 14.25 1.46 2.72
N LEU A 47 13.55 2.42 2.11
CA LEU A 47 14.18 3.44 1.28
C LEU A 47 15.13 4.33 2.09
N LEU A 48 14.79 4.66 3.34
CA LEU A 48 15.66 5.40 4.23
C LEU A 48 16.89 4.59 4.63
N SER A 49 16.73 3.28 4.89
CA SER A 49 17.86 2.38 5.15
C SER A 49 18.79 2.32 3.95
N LEU A 50 18.22 2.14 2.75
CA LEU A 50 18.97 2.08 1.51
C LEU A 50 19.71 3.39 1.24
N ASP A 51 19.06 4.54 1.41
CA ASP A 51 19.68 5.86 1.24
C ASP A 51 20.87 6.06 2.19
N SER A 52 20.76 5.59 3.44
CA SER A 52 21.87 5.58 4.41
C SER A 52 23.04 4.69 3.95
N ASP A 53 22.76 3.52 3.37
CA ASP A 53 23.78 2.61 2.85
C ASP A 53 24.52 3.19 1.63
N TYR A 54 23.81 3.90 0.76
CA TYR A 54 24.42 4.66 -0.34
C TYR A 54 25.31 5.80 0.17
N GLN A 55 24.82 6.59 1.13
CA GLN A 55 25.57 7.73 1.67
C GLN A 55 26.82 7.31 2.43
N SER A 56 26.79 6.13 3.06
CA SER A 56 27.94 5.55 3.75
C SER A 56 28.93 4.84 2.82
N GLY A 57 28.59 4.70 1.52
CA GLY A 57 29.44 4.03 0.54
C GLY A 57 29.49 2.51 0.69
N VAL A 58 28.55 1.93 1.45
CA VAL A 58 28.41 0.47 1.64
C VAL A 58 27.85 -0.20 0.39
N SER A 59 26.98 0.50 -0.36
CA SER A 59 26.40 0.04 -1.62
C SER A 59 27.17 0.64 -2.82
N THR A 60 27.58 -0.21 -3.78
CA THR A 60 28.48 0.14 -4.89
C THR A 60 27.84 -0.05 -6.27
N SER A 61 26.92 0.87 -6.59
CA SER A 61 26.53 1.50 -7.88
C SER A 61 26.39 0.74 -9.22
N GLU A 62 26.98 -0.43 -9.47
CA GLU A 62 26.83 -1.12 -10.78
C GLU A 62 25.72 -2.18 -10.78
N GLY A 63 25.59 -2.97 -9.70
CA GLY A 63 24.52 -3.98 -9.57
C GLY A 63 23.15 -3.39 -9.24
N ASP A 64 23.13 -2.17 -8.68
CA ASP A 64 21.92 -1.59 -8.12
C ASP A 64 21.06 -0.83 -9.14
N SER A 65 21.58 -0.54 -10.34
CA SER A 65 20.82 0.21 -11.34
C SER A 65 19.55 -0.53 -11.81
N ASP A 66 19.64 -1.86 -11.99
CA ASP A 66 18.48 -2.71 -12.32
C ASP A 66 17.52 -2.78 -11.11
N ALA A 67 18.05 -2.94 -9.89
CA ALA A 67 17.24 -2.99 -8.68
C ALA A 67 16.48 -1.67 -8.43
N ILE A 68 17.13 -0.52 -8.62
CA ILE A 68 16.51 0.81 -8.56
C ILE A 68 15.45 0.97 -9.63
N SER A 69 15.71 0.53 -10.87
CA SER A 69 14.73 0.60 -11.96
C SER A 69 13.49 -0.24 -11.64
N ARG A 70 13.68 -1.48 -11.17
CA ARG A 70 12.59 -2.37 -10.76
C ARG A 70 11.79 -1.80 -9.61
N LEU A 71 12.45 -1.17 -8.64
CA LEU A 71 11.79 -0.50 -7.52
C LEU A 71 10.98 0.70 -7.99
N ALA A 72 11.51 1.51 -8.90
CA ALA A 72 10.78 2.63 -9.48
C ALA A 72 9.53 2.15 -10.23
N ASP A 73 9.65 1.10 -11.05
CA ASP A 73 8.52 0.51 -11.78
C ASP A 73 7.45 -0.07 -10.86
N LEU A 74 7.87 -0.76 -9.80
CA LEU A 74 6.98 -1.28 -8.76
C LEU A 74 6.23 -0.14 -8.06
N MET A 75 6.94 0.94 -7.67
CA MET A 75 6.33 2.10 -7.03
C MET A 75 5.37 2.84 -7.97
N ASN A 76 5.67 2.94 -9.26
CA ASN A 76 4.75 3.53 -10.24
C ASN A 76 3.47 2.70 -10.40
N ARG A 77 3.57 1.37 -10.46
CA ARG A 77 2.39 0.48 -10.50
C ARG A 77 1.56 0.59 -9.22
N LEU A 78 2.22 0.63 -8.07
CA LEU A 78 1.55 0.82 -6.79
C LEU A 78 0.87 2.20 -6.71
N ALA A 79 1.50 3.25 -7.24
CA ALA A 79 0.88 4.58 -7.32
C ALA A 79 -0.38 4.58 -8.16
N GLY A 80 -0.34 4.00 -9.36
CA GLY A 80 -1.53 3.88 -10.20
C GLY A 80 -2.63 3.03 -9.56
N TYR A 81 -2.26 2.02 -8.77
CA TYR A 81 -3.22 1.25 -7.98
C TYR A 81 -3.86 2.07 -6.86
N VAL A 82 -3.07 2.79 -6.07
CA VAL A 82 -3.57 3.66 -4.99
C VAL A 82 -4.44 4.78 -5.52
N GLU A 83 -4.07 5.39 -6.65
CA GLU A 83 -4.87 6.41 -7.31
C GLU A 83 -6.26 5.87 -7.70
N ARG A 84 -6.32 4.66 -8.28
CA ARG A 84 -7.61 4.01 -8.58
C ARG A 84 -8.42 3.76 -7.31
N GLU A 85 -7.81 3.20 -6.27
CA GLU A 85 -8.49 2.96 -4.99
C GLU A 85 -8.95 4.26 -4.30
N ALA A 86 -8.23 5.37 -4.49
CA ALA A 86 -8.63 6.69 -3.99
C ALA A 86 -9.86 7.26 -4.71
N THR A 87 -10.09 6.85 -5.97
CA THR A 87 -11.26 7.26 -6.76
C THR A 87 -12.45 6.31 -6.65
N ASN A 88 -12.25 5.09 -6.14
CA ASN A 88 -13.30 4.11 -6.00
C ASN A 88 -14.33 4.53 -4.94
N SER A 89 -15.61 4.34 -5.28
CA SER A 89 -16.67 4.43 -4.29
C SER A 89 -16.58 3.29 -3.27
N PHE A 90 -17.09 3.52 -2.06
CA PHE A 90 -17.14 2.50 -1.01
C PHE A 90 -17.82 1.20 -1.47
N PHE A 91 -18.93 1.28 -2.23
CA PHE A 91 -19.62 0.10 -2.75
C PHE A 91 -18.80 -0.68 -3.79
N GLN A 92 -18.10 0.03 -4.68
CA GLN A 92 -17.19 -0.63 -5.63
C GLN A 92 -16.06 -1.35 -4.90
N SER A 93 -15.49 -0.72 -3.87
CA SER A 93 -14.48 -1.34 -3.02
C SER A 93 -15.02 -2.55 -2.24
N LEU A 94 -16.30 -2.57 -1.85
CA LEU A 94 -16.92 -3.75 -1.25
C LEU A 94 -16.99 -4.92 -2.22
N ILE A 95 -17.44 -4.66 -3.45
CA ILE A 95 -17.58 -5.68 -4.50
C ILE A 95 -16.22 -6.25 -4.90
N SER A 96 -15.18 -5.41 -5.00
CA SER A 96 -13.82 -5.82 -5.41
C SER A 96 -12.92 -6.30 -4.27
N ARG A 97 -13.47 -6.56 -3.06
CA ARG A 97 -12.66 -6.86 -1.87
C ARG A 97 -11.63 -7.98 -2.06
N TRP A 98 -12.03 -9.10 -2.66
CA TRP A 98 -11.14 -10.25 -2.83
C TRP A 98 -10.01 -9.95 -3.80
N ASP A 99 -10.31 -9.29 -4.91
CA ASP A 99 -9.31 -8.84 -5.88
C ASP A 99 -8.34 -7.84 -5.26
N ARG A 100 -8.84 -6.92 -4.42
CA ARG A 100 -8.02 -5.95 -3.68
C ARG A 100 -7.03 -6.64 -2.75
N ILE A 101 -7.51 -7.60 -1.94
CA ILE A 101 -6.66 -8.36 -1.00
C ILE A 101 -5.60 -9.15 -1.75
N SER A 102 -5.98 -9.84 -2.84
CA SER A 102 -5.04 -10.60 -3.67
C SER A 102 -3.99 -9.68 -4.30
N THR A 103 -4.40 -8.53 -4.81
CA THR A 103 -3.51 -7.54 -5.42
C THR A 103 -2.52 -6.97 -4.42
N LEU A 104 -2.97 -6.63 -3.20
CA LEU A 104 -2.11 -6.13 -2.13
C LEU A 104 -1.09 -7.17 -1.68
N LYS A 105 -1.50 -8.43 -1.55
CA LYS A 105 -0.57 -9.53 -1.24
C LYS A 105 0.51 -9.66 -2.31
N LYS A 106 0.12 -9.59 -3.59
CA LYS A 106 1.08 -9.62 -4.71
C LYS A 106 2.08 -8.46 -4.64
N TYR A 107 1.62 -7.24 -4.33
CA TYR A 107 2.53 -6.11 -4.13
C TYR A 107 3.48 -6.31 -2.95
N GLN A 108 3.02 -6.91 -1.84
CA GLN A 108 3.89 -7.21 -0.70
C GLN A 108 4.99 -8.22 -1.08
N GLU A 109 4.63 -9.26 -1.83
CA GLU A 109 5.58 -10.25 -2.36
C GLU A 109 6.60 -9.59 -3.31
N GLU A 110 6.14 -8.80 -4.29
CA GLU A 110 7.03 -8.09 -5.22
C GLU A 110 7.94 -7.06 -4.52
N ILE A 111 7.46 -6.41 -3.45
CA ILE A 111 8.30 -5.53 -2.62
C ILE A 111 9.39 -6.35 -1.95
N GLY A 112 9.08 -7.51 -1.37
CA GLY A 112 10.07 -8.42 -0.77
C GLY A 112 11.14 -8.83 -1.79
N GLU A 113 10.73 -9.27 -2.97
CA GLU A 113 11.62 -9.67 -4.06
C GLU A 113 12.57 -8.55 -4.50
N VAL A 114 12.04 -7.35 -4.75
CA VAL A 114 12.86 -6.20 -5.19
C VAL A 114 13.80 -5.75 -4.09
N MET A 115 13.36 -5.78 -2.83
CA MET A 115 14.22 -5.43 -1.68
C MET A 115 15.35 -6.43 -1.49
N GLY A 116 15.11 -7.70 -1.83
CA GLY A 116 16.13 -8.73 -1.84
C GLY A 116 17.29 -8.48 -2.80
N LEU A 117 17.06 -7.72 -3.88
CA LEU A 117 18.11 -7.34 -4.82
C LEU A 117 19.15 -6.39 -4.20
N PHE A 118 18.76 -5.62 -3.18
CA PHE A 118 19.64 -4.69 -2.47
C PHE A 118 20.44 -5.38 -1.34
N GLN A 119 20.38 -6.71 -1.22
CA GLN A 119 21.02 -7.48 -0.14
C GLN A 119 20.60 -7.05 1.28
N LEU A 120 19.46 -6.36 1.40
CA LEU A 120 18.81 -6.11 2.70
C LEU A 120 18.39 -7.45 3.30
N ALA A 121 18.30 -7.56 4.63
CA ALA A 121 18.02 -8.82 5.32
C ALA A 121 16.62 -9.41 4.97
N ILE A 122 16.55 -10.13 3.86
CA ILE A 122 15.32 -10.47 3.11
C ILE A 122 14.27 -11.18 3.99
N GLU A 123 14.68 -12.24 4.68
CA GLU A 123 13.76 -13.09 5.45
C GLU A 123 13.11 -12.35 6.62
N LEU A 124 13.84 -11.45 7.29
CA LEU A 124 13.30 -10.65 8.39
C LEU A 124 12.31 -9.59 7.88
N HIS A 125 12.54 -9.08 6.68
CA HIS A 125 11.76 -8.01 6.07
C HIS A 125 10.42 -8.50 5.52
N GLU A 126 10.37 -9.67 4.90
CA GLU A 126 9.13 -10.25 4.37
C GLU A 126 8.13 -10.60 5.48
N ASP A 127 8.60 -11.25 6.55
CA ASP A 127 7.76 -11.61 7.70
C ASP A 127 7.23 -10.36 8.42
N LEU A 128 8.10 -9.36 8.59
CA LEU A 128 7.73 -8.09 9.21
C LEU A 128 6.68 -7.34 8.39
N LEU A 129 6.89 -7.22 7.07
CA LEU A 129 5.92 -6.57 6.17
C LEU A 129 4.57 -7.29 6.21
N ARG A 130 4.59 -8.61 6.09
CA ARG A 130 3.37 -9.44 6.11
C ARG A 130 2.61 -9.29 7.41
N ASN A 131 3.29 -9.31 8.56
CA ASN A 131 2.65 -9.16 9.87
C ASN A 131 2.02 -7.78 10.02
N ARG A 132 2.75 -6.71 9.71
CA ARG A 132 2.23 -5.33 9.76
C ARG A 132 1.04 -5.13 8.82
N ALA A 133 1.10 -5.68 7.62
CA ALA A 133 0.00 -5.60 6.66
C ALA A 133 -1.23 -6.38 7.13
N ASN A 134 -1.05 -7.56 7.74
CA ASN A 134 -2.16 -8.35 8.29
C ASN A 134 -2.82 -7.66 9.49
N GLU A 135 -2.03 -7.09 10.41
CA GLU A 135 -2.53 -6.28 11.52
C GLU A 135 -3.34 -5.08 11.02
N ALA A 136 -2.79 -4.36 10.03
CA ALA A 136 -3.48 -3.21 9.44
C ALA A 136 -4.75 -3.62 8.68
N ARG A 137 -4.74 -4.77 7.99
CA ARG A 137 -5.94 -5.33 7.36
C ARG A 137 -7.01 -5.68 8.39
N GLN A 138 -6.63 -6.13 9.58
CA GLN A 138 -7.60 -6.36 10.65
C GLN A 138 -8.28 -5.05 11.05
N VAL A 139 -7.53 -3.96 11.18
CA VAL A 139 -8.10 -2.62 11.45
C VAL A 139 -9.07 -2.20 10.34
N ASP A 140 -8.71 -2.37 9.07
CA ASP A 140 -9.60 -2.07 7.95
C ASP A 140 -10.90 -2.92 7.99
N ASN A 141 -10.81 -4.19 8.39
CA ASN A 141 -11.96 -5.07 8.53
C ASN A 141 -12.87 -4.64 9.69
N ASP A 142 -12.30 -4.20 10.82
CA ASP A 142 -13.05 -3.73 11.98
C ASP A 142 -13.81 -2.43 11.64
N ILE A 143 -13.15 -1.49 10.96
CA ILE A 143 -13.79 -0.26 10.44
C ILE A 143 -14.94 -0.63 9.49
N LEU A 144 -14.71 -1.59 8.60
CA LEU A 144 -15.74 -2.02 7.66
C LEU A 144 -16.95 -2.64 8.38
N ALA A 145 -16.72 -3.46 9.42
CA ALA A 145 -17.80 -4.07 10.19
C ALA A 145 -18.68 -3.01 10.88
N VAL A 146 -18.06 -1.94 11.41
CA VAL A 146 -18.79 -0.80 11.98
C VAL A 146 -19.64 -0.12 10.90
N CYS A 147 -19.06 0.21 9.74
CA CYS A 147 -19.80 0.86 8.65
C CYS A 147 -20.98 0.01 8.14
N LEU A 148 -20.82 -1.32 8.04
CA LEU A 148 -21.90 -2.21 7.64
C LEU A 148 -23.03 -2.24 8.68
N THR A 149 -22.68 -2.28 9.97
CA THR A 149 -23.67 -2.23 11.05
C THR A 149 -24.47 -0.92 11.02
N GLU A 150 -23.79 0.21 10.79
CA GLU A 150 -24.44 1.52 10.65
C GLU A 150 -25.38 1.56 9.45
N LEU A 151 -24.95 1.03 8.29
CA LEU A 151 -25.80 0.92 7.10
C LEU A 151 -27.04 0.07 7.35
N GLU A 152 -26.89 -1.09 8.01
CA GLU A 152 -28.01 -1.99 8.34
C GLU A 152 -29.01 -1.35 9.31
N SER A 153 -28.54 -0.53 10.24
CA SER A 153 -29.38 0.20 11.20
C SER A 153 -30.16 1.37 10.60
N ASN A 154 -29.79 1.79 9.38
CA ASN A 154 -30.40 2.92 8.71
C ASN A 154 -31.59 2.45 7.85
N SER A 155 -32.82 2.75 8.27
CA SER A 155 -34.06 2.20 7.71
C SER A 155 -34.24 2.40 6.20
N THR A 156 -33.67 3.45 5.63
CA THR A 156 -33.67 3.70 4.17
C THR A 156 -32.79 2.72 3.37
N PHE A 157 -31.79 2.09 4.00
CA PHE A 157 -30.91 1.12 3.35
C PHE A 157 -31.56 -0.28 3.32
N THR A 158 -32.30 -0.63 4.38
CA THR A 158 -33.09 -1.87 4.47
C THR A 158 -34.15 -1.95 3.38
N ASP A 159 -34.82 -0.83 3.07
CA ASP A 159 -35.81 -0.74 1.99
C ASP A 159 -35.18 -0.84 0.58
N MET A 160 -33.96 -0.32 0.41
CA MET A 160 -33.25 -0.35 -0.88
C MET A 160 -32.71 -1.75 -1.22
N PHE A 161 -32.16 -2.46 -0.23
CA PHE A 161 -31.69 -3.84 -0.42
C PHE A 161 -32.82 -4.89 -0.40
N GLY A 162 -33.95 -4.62 0.25
CA GLY A 162 -35.17 -5.41 0.11
C GLY A 162 -35.66 -5.50 -1.35
N MET A 163 -35.40 -4.47 -2.16
CA MET A 163 -35.65 -4.49 -3.61
C MET A 163 -34.57 -5.22 -4.42
N PHE A 164 -33.29 -5.21 -4.00
CA PHE A 164 -32.22 -5.93 -4.71
C PHE A 164 -32.31 -7.45 -4.57
N TYR A 165 -32.81 -7.98 -3.45
CA TYR A 165 -33.08 -9.42 -3.29
C TYR A 165 -34.21 -9.94 -4.18
N LEU A 166 -35.07 -9.07 -4.71
CA LEU A 166 -36.12 -9.44 -5.68
C LEU A 166 -35.60 -9.56 -7.13
N PHE A 167 -34.41 -9.04 -7.43
CA PHE A 167 -33.85 -9.04 -8.79
C PHE A 167 -32.73 -10.06 -9.04
N THR A 168 -32.26 -10.77 -8.02
CA THR A 168 -31.24 -11.82 -8.17
C THR A 168 -31.79 -13.26 -8.15
N PHE A 169 -33.12 -13.44 -8.17
CA PHE A 169 -33.78 -14.75 -8.22
C PHE A 169 -34.84 -14.91 -9.33
N PHE A 170 -34.80 -14.10 -10.38
CA PHE A 170 -35.55 -14.34 -11.63
C PHE A 170 -34.64 -14.34 -12.85
#